data_AF-A0A947F1Z2-F1
#
_entry.id   AF-A0A947F1Z2-F1
#
_cell.length_a   1.000
_cell.length_b   1.000
_cell.length_c   1.000
_cell.angle_alpha   90.00
_cell.angle_beta   90.00
_cell.angle_gamma   90.00
#
_symmetry.space_group_name_H-M   'P 1'
#
loop_
_entity.id
_entity.type
_entity.pdbx_description
1 polymer ?
#
loop_
_entity_poly.entity_id
_entity_poly.type
_entity_poly.pdbx_seq_one_letter_code
_entity_poly.pdbx_strand_id
1 'polypeptide(L)'
;MKNLIFLAVLGVAGYFSYQHIIVPWLEGHAPAEPVAEAYLPPIPPECKSRSKDMADAIYGRDIGRVSVAQLNRATRIFQTCLKNAGLSDAEINGTYDKIKAEVMAMNPGSSKGF
;
A
#
# COMPACT_ATOMS: atom_id res chain seq x y z
N MET A 1 -35.71 -21.54 24.22
CA MET A 1 -34.27 -21.68 24.56
C MET A 1 -33.54 -22.77 23.76
N LYS A 2 -34.13 -23.36 22.70
CA LYS A 2 -33.48 -24.44 21.90
C LYS A 2 -32.77 -23.91 20.64
N ASN A 3 -33.07 -22.68 20.23
CA ASN A 3 -32.55 -22.06 18.99
C ASN A 3 -31.31 -21.18 19.22
N LEU A 4 -30.94 -20.88 20.47
CA LEU A 4 -29.74 -20.10 20.78
C LEU A 4 -28.45 -20.91 20.62
N ILE A 5 -28.52 -22.23 20.81
CA ILE A 5 -27.38 -23.14 20.63
C ILE A 5 -26.97 -23.20 19.15
N PHE A 6 -27.93 -23.19 18.22
CA PHE A 6 -27.64 -23.21 16.78
C PHE A 6 -26.89 -21.95 16.30
N LEU A 7 -27.18 -20.79 16.88
CA LEU A 7 -26.50 -19.54 16.53
C LEU A 7 -25.05 -19.52 17.04
N ALA A 8 -24.80 -20.07 18.23
CA ALA A 8 -23.45 -20.20 18.77
C ALA A 8 -22.59 -21.17 17.92
N VAL A 9 -23.17 -22.30 17.49
CA VAL A 9 -22.46 -23.27 16.64
C VAL A 9 -22.18 -22.71 15.24
N LEU A 10 -23.12 -21.97 14.64
CA LEU A 10 -22.90 -21.27 13.37
C LEU A 10 -21.84 -20.17 13.49
N GLY A 11 -21.79 -19.44 14.61
CA GLY A 11 -20.76 -18.44 14.87
C GLY A 11 -19.36 -19.03 14.96
N VAL A 12 -19.20 -20.16 15.64
CA VAL A 12 -17.90 -20.85 15.78
C VAL A 12 -17.49 -21.50 14.45
N ALA A 13 -18.40 -22.17 13.75
CA ALA A 13 -18.11 -22.76 12.44
C ALA A 13 -17.77 -21.69 11.39
N GLY A 14 -18.45 -20.53 11.42
CA GLY A 14 -18.13 -19.37 10.58
C GLY A 14 -16.77 -18.76 10.90
N TYR A 15 -16.40 -18.67 12.18
CA TYR A 15 -15.09 -18.17 12.62
C TYR A 15 -13.94 -19.07 12.15
N PHE A 16 -14.07 -20.39 12.27
CA PHE A 16 -13.06 -21.34 11.76
C PHE A 16 -13.04 -21.40 10.23
N SER A 17 -14.19 -21.27 9.58
CA SER A 17 -14.26 -21.17 8.11
C SER A 17 -13.61 -19.88 7.60
N TYR A 18 -13.69 -18.77 8.34
CA TYR A 18 -13.01 -17.53 7.97
C TYR A 18 -11.48 -17.63 8.11
N GLN A 19 -10.98 -18.43 9.06
CA GLN A 19 -9.54 -18.70 9.17
C GLN A 19 -9.01 -19.73 8.14
N HIS A 20 -9.86 -20.63 7.63
CA HIS A 20 -9.44 -21.72 6.73
C HIS A 20 -9.92 -21.60 5.28
N ILE A 21 -10.86 -20.71 4.95
CA ILE A 21 -11.20 -20.37 3.57
C ILE A 21 -10.13 -19.40 3.06
N ILE A 22 -8.98 -19.98 2.76
CA ILE A 22 -8.04 -19.48 1.77
C ILE A 22 -8.77 -19.61 0.44
N VAL A 23 -9.30 -18.49 -0.01
CA VAL A 23 -9.99 -18.34 -1.29
C VAL A 23 -8.96 -18.47 -2.42
N PRO A 24 -9.00 -19.51 -3.27
CA PRO A 24 -7.99 -19.70 -4.33
C PRO A 24 -8.12 -18.69 -5.49
N TRP A 25 -9.20 -17.90 -5.54
CA TRP A 25 -9.38 -16.84 -6.53
C TRP A 25 -8.97 -15.44 -6.03
N LEU A 26 -8.41 -15.34 -4.81
CA LEU A 26 -7.66 -14.18 -4.32
C LEU A 26 -6.15 -14.32 -4.57
N GLU A 27 -5.72 -15.32 -5.36
CA GLU A 27 -4.34 -15.50 -5.88
C GLU A 27 -3.86 -14.38 -6.84
N GLY A 28 -4.43 -13.17 -6.75
CA GLY A 28 -3.90 -11.97 -7.38
C GLY A 28 -3.21 -11.02 -6.41
N HIS A 29 -3.52 -11.11 -5.12
CA HIS A 29 -2.93 -10.27 -4.08
C HIS A 29 -2.65 -11.14 -2.86
N ALA A 30 -1.53 -11.86 -2.90
CA ALA A 30 -0.82 -12.15 -1.66
C ALA A 30 -0.81 -10.85 -0.83
N PRO A 31 -1.05 -10.86 0.50
CA PRO A 31 -0.49 -9.80 1.32
C PRO A 31 0.97 -9.81 0.91
N ALA A 32 1.45 -8.75 0.24
CA ALA A 32 2.80 -8.72 -0.33
C ALA A 32 3.68 -9.33 0.74
N GLU A 33 4.21 -10.54 0.47
CA GLU A 33 5.07 -11.26 1.41
C GLU A 33 5.95 -10.17 1.99
N PRO A 34 5.99 -9.97 3.33
CA PRO A 34 6.58 -8.77 3.92
C PRO A 34 7.88 -8.63 3.19
N VAL A 35 7.92 -7.64 2.25
CA VAL A 35 8.97 -7.64 1.23
C VAL A 35 10.16 -7.74 2.11
N ALA A 36 10.88 -8.87 1.99
CA ALA A 36 11.95 -9.16 2.93
C ALA A 36 12.66 -7.82 3.09
N GLU A 37 13.10 -7.42 4.26
CA GLU A 37 13.89 -6.19 4.35
C GLU A 37 15.20 -6.32 3.52
N ALA A 38 15.23 -7.02 2.37
CA ALA A 38 15.67 -6.51 1.07
C ALA A 38 15.81 -5.01 1.18
N TYR A 39 17.03 -4.69 1.57
CA TYR A 39 17.56 -3.38 1.76
C TYR A 39 17.18 -2.54 0.54
N LEU A 40 16.11 -1.75 0.67
CA LEU A 40 15.76 -0.80 -0.38
C LEU A 40 16.89 0.22 -0.42
N PRO A 41 17.51 0.44 -1.60
CA PRO A 41 18.56 1.43 -1.70
C PRO A 41 18.03 2.80 -1.24
N PRO A 42 18.86 3.61 -0.57
CA PRO A 42 18.47 4.96 -0.20
C PRO A 42 18.13 5.76 -1.46
N ILE A 43 17.17 6.68 -1.34
CA ILE A 43 16.78 7.56 -2.44
C ILE A 43 18.00 8.39 -2.86
N PRO A 44 18.42 8.33 -4.14
CA PRO A 44 19.53 9.12 -4.63
C PRO A 44 19.32 10.63 -4.38
N PRO A 45 20.38 11.39 -4.04
CA PRO A 45 20.24 12.80 -3.67
C PRO A 45 19.58 13.64 -4.76
N GLU A 46 19.81 13.33 -6.03
CA GLU A 46 19.19 13.95 -7.20
C GLU A 46 17.67 13.72 -7.27
N CYS A 47 17.17 12.62 -6.70
CA CYS A 47 15.75 12.26 -6.70
C CYS A 47 15.02 12.68 -5.41
N LYS A 48 15.74 13.19 -4.41
CA LYS A 48 15.16 13.57 -3.10
C LYS A 48 14.08 14.65 -3.22
N SER A 49 14.28 15.65 -4.07
CA SER A 49 13.25 16.66 -4.34
C SER A 49 11.99 16.04 -4.94
N ARG A 50 12.15 15.09 -5.88
CA ARG A 50 11.02 14.44 -6.55
C ARG A 50 10.27 13.47 -5.63
N SER A 51 11.00 12.82 -4.72
CA SER A 51 10.41 12.03 -3.65
C SER A 51 9.49 12.87 -2.77
N LYS A 52 9.94 14.08 -2.39
CA LYS A 52 9.12 15.01 -1.61
C LYS A 52 7.89 15.48 -2.38
N ASP A 53 8.05 15.90 -3.64
CA ASP A 53 6.94 16.32 -4.50
C ASP A 53 5.87 15.21 -4.62
N MET A 54 6.32 13.95 -4.73
CA MET A 54 5.44 12.79 -4.78
C MET A 54 4.75 12.53 -3.43
N ALA A 55 5.48 12.59 -2.32
CA ALA A 55 4.91 12.41 -0.98
C ALA A 55 3.82 13.47 -0.68
N ASP A 56 4.10 14.73 -1.03
CA ASP A 56 3.16 15.84 -0.91
C ASP A 56 1.93 15.62 -1.81
N ALA A 57 2.11 15.06 -3.00
CA ALA A 57 0.99 14.71 -3.90
C ALA A 57 0.15 13.52 -3.37
N ILE A 58 0.78 12.53 -2.74
CA ILE A 58 0.09 11.41 -2.08
C ILE A 58 -0.78 11.96 -0.94
N TYR A 59 -0.18 12.74 -0.06
CA TYR A 59 -0.88 13.38 1.05
C TYR A 59 -1.99 14.32 0.55
N GLY A 60 -1.68 15.14 -0.44
CA GLY A 60 -2.64 16.05 -1.06
C GLY A 60 -3.83 15.33 -1.69
N ARG A 61 -3.62 14.17 -2.33
CA ARG A 61 -4.73 13.37 -2.89
C ARG A 61 -5.58 12.79 -1.78
N ASP A 62 -4.93 12.34 -0.72
CA ASP A 62 -5.57 11.71 0.42
C ASP A 62 -6.60 12.68 1.06
N ILE A 63 -6.19 13.93 1.27
CA ILE A 63 -7.06 15.02 1.77
C ILE A 63 -7.91 15.72 0.69
N GLY A 64 -7.93 15.23 -0.55
CA GLY A 64 -8.76 15.76 -1.64
C GLY A 64 -8.31 17.09 -2.25
N ARG A 65 -7.06 17.52 -2.03
CA ARG A 65 -6.47 18.73 -2.63
C ARG A 65 -5.74 18.49 -3.96
N VAL A 66 -5.38 17.24 -4.24
CA VAL A 66 -4.64 16.87 -5.45
C VAL A 66 -5.44 15.85 -6.25
N SER A 67 -5.53 16.08 -7.57
CA SER A 67 -6.20 15.17 -8.49
C SER A 67 -5.37 13.90 -8.75
N VAL A 68 -6.02 12.83 -9.17
CA VAL A 68 -5.35 11.59 -9.59
C VAL A 68 -4.32 11.85 -10.71
N ALA A 69 -4.63 12.76 -11.63
CA ALA A 69 -3.71 13.13 -12.72
C ALA A 69 -2.42 13.80 -12.20
N GLN A 70 -2.53 14.68 -11.19
CA GLN A 70 -1.37 15.32 -10.57
C GLN A 70 -0.53 14.33 -9.77
N LEU A 71 -1.15 13.42 -9.02
CA LEU A 71 -0.46 12.33 -8.34
C LEU A 71 0.29 11.46 -9.36
N ASN A 72 -0.39 10.99 -10.41
CA ASN A 72 0.22 10.15 -11.44
C ASN A 72 1.42 10.85 -12.12
N ARG A 73 1.32 12.16 -12.35
CA ARG A 73 2.43 12.95 -12.89
C ARG A 73 3.62 12.97 -11.93
N ALA A 74 3.39 13.28 -10.66
CA ALA A 74 4.45 13.32 -9.64
C ALA A 74 5.13 11.94 -9.48
N THR A 75 4.33 10.87 -9.43
CA THR A 75 4.83 9.49 -9.37
C THR A 75 5.68 9.15 -10.58
N ARG A 76 5.23 9.43 -11.81
CA ARG A 76 6.02 9.15 -13.03
C ARG A 76 7.34 9.90 -13.05
N ILE A 77 7.35 11.18 -12.63
CA ILE A 77 8.58 11.98 -12.57
C ILE A 77 9.57 11.36 -11.58
N PHE A 78 9.08 10.96 -10.40
CA PHE A 78 9.91 10.31 -9.39
C PHE A 78 10.46 8.96 -9.87
N GLN A 79 9.60 8.07 -10.39
CA GLN A 79 10.01 6.78 -10.93
C GLN A 79 11.03 6.91 -12.07
N THR A 80 10.84 7.90 -12.96
CA THR A 80 11.80 8.19 -14.03
C THR A 80 13.15 8.64 -13.46
N CYS A 81 13.15 9.46 -12.41
CA CYS A 81 14.38 9.86 -11.74
C CYS A 81 15.13 8.65 -11.17
N LEU A 82 14.43 7.78 -10.43
CA LEU A 82 15.03 6.58 -9.85
C LEU A 82 15.57 5.62 -10.92
N LYS A 83 14.83 5.46 -12.02
CA LYS A 83 15.27 4.66 -13.17
C LYS A 83 16.54 5.23 -13.81
N ASN A 84 16.62 6.55 -13.96
CA ASN A 84 17.82 7.22 -14.47
C ASN A 84 19.02 7.12 -13.52
N ALA A 85 18.76 6.98 -12.22
CA ALA A 85 19.78 6.72 -11.20
C ALA A 85 20.21 5.23 -11.15
N GLY A 86 19.64 4.37 -12.00
CA GLY A 86 20.03 2.97 -12.16
C GLY A 86 19.29 1.99 -11.27
N LEU A 87 18.21 2.40 -10.60
CA LEU A 87 17.40 1.48 -9.80
C LEU A 87 16.55 0.57 -10.69
N SER A 88 16.40 -0.68 -10.25
CA SER A 88 15.51 -1.67 -10.86
C SER A 88 14.04 -1.34 -10.60
N ASP A 89 13.16 -1.87 -11.45
CA ASP A 89 11.71 -1.67 -11.30
C ASP A 89 11.19 -2.17 -9.93
N ALA A 90 11.80 -3.24 -9.38
CA ALA A 90 11.46 -3.77 -8.06
C ALA A 90 11.82 -2.77 -6.94
N GLU A 91 13.02 -2.19 -6.98
CA GLU A 91 13.46 -1.17 -6.01
C GLU A 91 12.66 0.13 -6.12
N ILE A 92 12.28 0.52 -7.34
CA ILE A 92 11.43 1.68 -7.60
C ILE A 92 10.05 1.49 -6.96
N ASN A 93 9.42 0.34 -7.19
CA ASN A 93 8.11 0.04 -6.63
C ASN A 93 8.16 -0.07 -5.10
N GLY A 94 9.18 -0.76 -4.55
CA GLY A 94 9.34 -0.84 -3.09
C GLY A 94 9.60 0.53 -2.45
N THR A 95 10.37 1.41 -3.11
CA THR A 95 10.60 2.79 -2.64
C THR A 95 9.31 3.61 -2.65
N TYR A 96 8.48 3.48 -3.70
CA TYR A 96 7.18 4.11 -3.78
C TYR A 96 6.26 3.64 -2.65
N ASP A 97 6.16 2.32 -2.44
CA ASP A 97 5.29 1.73 -1.42
C ASP A 97 5.72 2.14 -0.02
N LYS A 98 7.03 2.20 0.25
CA LYS A 98 7.57 2.70 1.52
C LYS A 98 7.16 4.15 1.78
N ILE A 99 7.36 5.06 0.81
CA ILE A 99 6.98 6.48 0.95
C ILE A 99 5.48 6.60 1.18
N LYS A 100 4.67 5.84 0.42
CA LYS A 100 3.22 5.84 0.57
C LYS A 100 2.80 5.37 1.97
N ALA A 101 3.40 4.30 2.48
CA ALA A 101 3.13 3.79 3.82
C ALA A 101 3.52 4.81 4.90
N GLU A 102 4.67 5.46 4.77
CA GLU A 102 5.12 6.54 5.68
C GLU A 102 4.13 7.71 5.68
N VAL A 103 3.69 8.17 4.51
CA VAL A 103 2.71 9.26 4.39
C VAL A 103 1.35 8.87 4.99
N MET A 104 0.89 7.64 4.76
CA MET A 104 -0.37 7.14 5.31
C MET A 104 -0.30 6.96 6.84
N ALA A 105 0.85 6.55 7.38
CA ALA A 105 1.07 6.46 8.82
C ALA A 105 0.98 7.82 9.52
N MET A 106 1.33 8.91 8.82
CA MET A 106 1.19 10.28 9.32
C MET A 106 -0.26 10.79 9.31
N ASN A 107 -1.20 10.09 8.64
CA ASN A 107 -2.61 10.48 8.56
C ASN A 107 -3.57 9.29 8.79
N PRO A 108 -3.67 8.76 10.03
CA PRO A 108 -4.49 7.58 10.33
C PRO A 108 -6.01 7.80 10.15
N GLY A 109 -6.46 9.05 10.00
CA GLY A 109 -7.88 9.41 9.82
C GLY A 109 -8.36 9.40 8.37
N SER A 110 -7.48 9.23 7.38
CA SER A 110 -7.84 9.27 5.97
C SER A 110 -7.93 7.87 5.35
N SER A 111 -8.54 6.96 6.09
CA SER A 111 -9.06 5.72 5.54
C SER A 111 -10.28 6.04 4.66
N LYS A 112 -10.06 6.66 3.50
CA LYS A 112 -10.97 6.44 2.37
C LYS A 112 -10.69 5.02 1.90
N GLY A 113 -11.34 4.09 2.60
CA GLY A 113 -11.43 2.69 2.23
C GLY A 113 -11.78 2.58 0.75
N PHE A 114 -10.99 1.79 0.05
CA PHE A 114 -11.41 1.18 -1.19
C PHE A 114 -12.35 0.01 -0.87
#